data_AF-G0MXY1-F1
#
_entry.id   AF-G0MXY1-F1
#
_cell.length_a   1.000
_cell.length_b   1.000
_cell.length_c   1.000
_cell.angle_alpha   90.00
_cell.angle_beta   90.00
_cell.angle_gamma   90.00
#
_symmetry.space_group_name_H-M   'P 1'
#
loop_
_entity.id
_entity.type
_entity.pdbx_description
1 polymer ?
#
loop_
_entity_poly.entity_id
_entity_poly.type
_entity_poly.pdbx_seq_one_letter_code
_entity_poly.pdbx_strand_id
1 'polypeptide(L)'
;MATIHEFDIRDQKISNITILSDRAEVKRLVPIPAKAGINEVQLKNFSTCLQRDSVRVNGRGKATICDVAEKEIPAMRADTDTPKIAELRKELEKYDGIKKKQEDQRDILKKRIEGLDRTIGEIGKGVMNPSKESGSVVINEDLLDGLQKLFIFHETESESLKMKLREKEQEIEKSKEVINKLSDE
;
A
#
# COMPACT_ATOMS: atom_id res chain seq x y z
N MET A 1 38.87 -29.72 3.17
CA MET A 1 37.75 -28.86 3.61
C MET A 1 37.70 -27.66 2.69
N ALA A 2 36.58 -27.42 2.02
CA ALA A 2 36.43 -26.25 1.15
C ALA A 2 36.18 -25.01 2.01
N THR A 3 36.81 -23.88 1.67
CA THR A 3 36.52 -22.60 2.34
C THR A 3 35.34 -21.96 1.61
N ILE A 4 34.22 -21.75 2.31
CA ILE A 4 33.03 -21.12 1.74
C ILE A 4 33.09 -19.61 2.02
N HIS A 5 32.93 -18.80 0.98
CA HIS A 5 32.83 -17.36 1.06
C HIS A 5 31.46 -16.92 0.55
N GLU A 6 30.68 -16.31 1.42
CA GLU A 6 29.36 -15.79 1.08
C GLU A 6 29.42 -14.27 0.94
N PHE A 7 28.90 -13.74 -0.17
CA PHE A 7 28.80 -12.31 -0.41
C PHE A 7 27.41 -11.93 -0.92
N ASP A 8 26.90 -10.80 -0.46
CA ASP A 8 25.75 -10.15 -1.06
C ASP A 8 26.22 -9.31 -2.25
N ILE A 9 25.60 -9.50 -3.41
CA ILE A 9 25.97 -8.75 -4.61
C ILE A 9 25.62 -7.26 -4.53
N ARG A 10 24.70 -6.89 -3.64
CA ARG A 10 24.29 -5.49 -3.39
C ARG A 10 25.40 -4.67 -2.73
N ASP A 11 26.23 -5.32 -1.93
CA ASP A 11 27.38 -4.68 -1.26
C ASP A 11 28.59 -4.54 -2.19
N GLN A 12 28.57 -5.19 -3.35
CA GLN A 12 29.68 -5.19 -4.29
C GLN A 12 29.63 -3.99 -5.23
N LYS A 13 30.75 -3.28 -5.31
CA LYS A 13 30.87 -2.10 -6.16
C LYS A 13 30.70 -2.46 -7.64
N ILE A 14 29.83 -1.71 -8.30
CA ILE A 14 29.68 -1.76 -9.76
C ILE A 14 30.91 -1.10 -10.38
N SER A 15 31.62 -1.87 -11.21
CA SER A 15 32.84 -1.44 -11.88
C SER A 15 32.57 -0.84 -13.26
N ASN A 16 31.60 -1.40 -13.99
CA ASN A 16 31.20 -0.92 -15.30
C ASN A 16 29.75 -1.33 -15.61
N ILE A 17 29.04 -0.52 -16.38
CA ILE A 17 27.71 -0.81 -16.90
C ILE A 17 27.74 -0.54 -18.40
N THR A 18 27.43 -1.54 -19.20
CA THR A 18 27.27 -1.39 -20.65
C THR A 18 25.78 -1.48 -20.97
N ILE A 19 25.20 -0.39 -21.43
CA ILE A 19 23.78 -0.34 -21.82
C ILE A 19 23.69 -0.70 -23.31
N LEU A 20 22.91 -1.73 -23.61
CA LEU A 20 22.53 -2.14 -24.96
C LEU A 20 21.06 -1.75 -25.20
N SER A 21 20.59 -1.90 -26.44
CA SER A 21 19.25 -1.48 -26.85
C SER A 21 18.12 -2.15 -26.06
N ASP A 22 18.31 -3.40 -25.65
CA ASP A 22 17.30 -4.24 -25.00
C ASP A 22 17.72 -4.74 -23.61
N ARG A 23 18.98 -4.53 -23.20
CA ARG A 23 19.56 -5.10 -21.98
C ARG A 23 20.69 -4.25 -21.42
N ALA A 24 21.07 -4.49 -20.18
CA ALA A 24 22.25 -3.88 -19.57
C ALA A 24 23.17 -4.97 -19.01
N GLU A 25 24.45 -4.91 -19.39
CA GLU A 25 25.47 -5.74 -18.80
C GLU A 25 26.10 -5.02 -17.61
N VAL A 26 25.94 -5.57 -16.41
CA VAL A 26 26.47 -4.99 -15.17
C VAL A 26 27.69 -5.80 -14.72
N LYS A 27 28.86 -5.13 -14.70
CA LYS A 27 30.11 -5.74 -14.27
C LYS A 27 30.44 -5.32 -12.84
N ARG A 28 30.49 -6.28 -11.92
CA ARG A 28 30.89 -6.08 -10.51
C ARG A 28 32.24 -6.72 -10.23
N LEU A 29 32.98 -6.15 -9.29
CA LEU A 29 34.25 -6.70 -8.81
C LEU A 29 34.07 -7.18 -7.39
N VAL A 30 34.32 -8.47 -7.15
CA VAL A 30 34.20 -9.09 -5.83
C VAL A 30 35.61 -9.49 -5.35
N PRO A 31 36.17 -8.80 -4.34
CA PRO A 31 37.45 -9.17 -3.78
C PRO A 31 37.29 -10.39 -2.87
N ILE A 32 38.01 -11.47 -3.18
CA ILE A 32 37.92 -12.74 -2.43
C ILE A 32 39.30 -13.04 -1.82
N PRO A 33 39.40 -13.22 -0.49
CA PRO A 33 40.62 -13.68 0.15
C PRO A 33 40.79 -15.20 -0.06
N ALA A 34 41.24 -15.59 -1.25
CA ALA A 34 41.41 -16.99 -1.63
C ALA A 34 42.51 -17.67 -0.81
N LYS A 35 42.19 -18.81 -0.20
CA LYS A 35 43.16 -19.67 0.51
C LYS A 35 43.66 -20.78 -0.41
N ALA A 36 44.78 -21.40 -0.07
CA ALA A 36 45.26 -22.58 -0.79
C ALA A 36 44.26 -23.74 -0.68
N GLY A 37 43.92 -24.36 -1.80
CA GLY A 37 42.91 -25.42 -1.90
C GLY A 37 41.64 -24.98 -2.64
N ILE A 38 40.54 -25.65 -2.33
CA ILE A 38 39.23 -25.39 -2.98
C ILE A 38 38.50 -24.31 -2.17
N ASN A 39 38.12 -23.22 -2.84
CA ASN A 39 37.28 -22.16 -2.29
C ASN A 39 35.95 -22.15 -3.05
N GLU A 40 34.85 -22.13 -2.33
CA GLU A 40 33.51 -21.98 -2.88
C GLU A 40 33.04 -20.54 -2.64
N VAL A 41 32.55 -19.87 -3.68
CA VAL A 41 32.09 -18.49 -3.60
C VAL A 41 30.60 -18.44 -3.93
N GLN A 42 29.81 -18.02 -2.97
CA GLN A 42 28.36 -17.91 -3.10
C GLN A 42 27.98 -16.43 -3.14
N LEU A 43 27.43 -16.00 -4.28
CA LEU A 43 26.89 -14.65 -4.45
C LEU A 43 25.36 -14.71 -4.32
N LYS A 44 24.79 -13.87 -3.45
CA LYS A 44 23.33 -13.82 -3.20
C LYS A 44 22.71 -12.50 -3.67
N ASN A 45 21.38 -12.50 -3.81
CA ASN A 45 20.54 -11.32 -4.08
C ASN A 45 20.76 -10.65 -5.44
N PHE A 46 20.85 -11.47 -6.50
CA PHE A 46 20.79 -10.96 -7.87
C PHE A 46 19.43 -10.33 -8.18
N SER A 47 19.40 -9.45 -9.20
CA SER A 47 18.15 -8.84 -9.65
C SER A 47 17.19 -9.91 -10.18
N THR A 48 15.89 -9.73 -9.92
CA THR A 48 14.81 -10.57 -10.47
C THR A 48 14.73 -10.53 -11.99
N CYS A 49 15.31 -9.49 -12.62
CA CYS A 49 15.37 -9.34 -14.07
C CYS A 49 16.62 -9.98 -14.69
N LEU A 50 17.38 -10.78 -13.93
CA LEU A 50 18.56 -11.47 -14.45
C LEU A 50 18.13 -12.49 -15.51
N GLN A 51 18.72 -12.38 -16.70
CA GLN A 51 18.49 -13.34 -17.77
C GLN A 51 19.19 -14.67 -17.43
N ARG A 52 18.50 -15.81 -17.64
CA ARG A 52 19.08 -17.14 -17.44
C ARG A 52 20.33 -17.34 -18.31
N ASP A 53 21.34 -18.02 -17.75
CA ASP A 53 22.60 -18.35 -18.42
C ASP A 53 23.39 -17.13 -18.92
N SER A 54 23.12 -15.95 -18.34
CA SER A 54 23.79 -14.70 -18.71
C SER A 54 24.98 -14.35 -17.82
N VAL A 55 25.20 -15.07 -16.72
CA VAL A 55 26.27 -14.76 -15.78
C VAL A 55 27.60 -15.24 -16.33
N ARG A 56 28.54 -14.28 -16.47
CA ARG A 56 29.92 -14.56 -16.86
C ARG A 56 30.86 -14.20 -15.73
N VAL A 57 31.67 -15.17 -15.30
CA VAL A 57 32.66 -14.98 -14.23
C VAL A 57 34.06 -14.92 -14.83
N ASN A 58 34.82 -13.89 -14.48
CA ASN A 58 36.20 -13.73 -14.90
C ASN A 58 37.11 -13.68 -13.67
N GLY A 59 38.06 -14.61 -13.58
CA GLY A 59 39.05 -14.66 -12.51
C GLY A 59 40.22 -13.73 -12.79
N ARG A 60 40.63 -12.93 -11.80
CA ARG A 60 41.89 -12.19 -11.82
C ARG A 60 42.78 -12.70 -10.69
N GLY A 61 43.87 -13.38 -11.01
CA GLY A 61 44.85 -13.85 -10.02
C GLY A 61 45.35 -15.28 -10.28
N LYS A 62 45.95 -15.89 -9.25
CA LYS A 62 46.54 -17.25 -9.29
C LYS A 62 45.53 -18.38 -9.04
N ALA A 63 44.23 -18.09 -9.10
CA ALA A 63 43.17 -19.07 -8.89
C ALA A 63 42.52 -19.42 -10.23
N THR A 64 42.17 -20.70 -10.40
CA THR A 64 41.45 -21.19 -11.57
C THR A 64 39.99 -21.41 -11.19
N ILE A 65 39.07 -20.99 -12.06
CA ILE A 65 37.64 -21.24 -11.88
C ILE A 65 37.37 -22.69 -12.27
N CYS A 66 36.84 -23.49 -11.35
CA CYS A 66 36.54 -24.90 -11.60
C CYS A 66 35.12 -25.08 -12.13
N ASP A 67 34.13 -24.44 -11.50
CA ASP A 67 32.72 -24.59 -11.83
C ASP A 67 31.95 -23.29 -11.53
N VAL A 68 30.91 -23.02 -12.31
CA VAL A 68 30.01 -21.88 -12.15
C VAL A 68 28.59 -22.38 -12.34
N ALA A 69 27.80 -22.35 -11.27
CA ALA A 69 26.41 -22.75 -11.29
C ALA A 69 25.51 -21.59 -10.85
N GLU A 70 24.48 -21.32 -11.63
CA GLU A 70 23.39 -20.42 -11.25
C GLU A 70 22.29 -21.23 -10.56
N LYS A 71 21.81 -20.75 -9.41
CA LYS A 71 20.67 -21.36 -8.70
C LYS A 71 19.64 -20.30 -8.40
N GLU A 72 18.44 -20.48 -8.95
CA GLU A 72 17.27 -19.69 -8.60
C GLU A 72 16.62 -20.32 -7.36
N ILE A 73 16.80 -19.69 -6.21
CA ILE A 73 16.16 -20.10 -4.96
C ILE A 73 15.02 -19.12 -4.72
N PRO A 74 13.75 -19.59 -4.68
CA PRO A 74 12.64 -18.71 -4.34
C PRO A 74 12.80 -18.23 -2.90
N ALA A 75 13.17 -16.97 -2.73
CA ALA A 75 13.25 -16.31 -1.43
C ALA A 75 11.92 -15.60 -1.12
N MET A 76 11.49 -15.64 0.13
CA MET A 76 10.41 -14.76 0.58
C MET A 76 10.91 -13.32 0.49
N ARG A 77 10.06 -12.40 0.00
CA ARG A 77 10.45 -10.98 -0.21
C ARG A 77 11.04 -10.33 1.04
N ALA A 78 10.65 -10.79 2.23
CA ALA A 78 11.17 -10.35 3.51
C ALA A 78 12.67 -10.61 3.71
N ASP A 79 13.23 -11.64 3.07
CA ASP A 79 14.65 -12.03 3.21
C ASP A 79 15.57 -11.28 2.22
N THR A 80 14.98 -10.68 1.18
CA THR A 80 15.70 -10.00 0.09
C THR A 80 15.66 -8.48 0.21
N ASP A 81 14.91 -7.91 1.14
CA ASP A 81 14.80 -6.46 1.28
C ASP A 81 16.00 -5.87 2.02
N THR A 82 16.57 -4.79 1.50
CA THR A 82 17.45 -3.93 2.31
C THR A 82 16.66 -3.32 3.47
N PRO A 83 17.29 -3.01 4.62
CA PRO A 83 16.59 -2.49 5.80
C PRO A 83 15.69 -1.28 5.48
N LYS A 84 16.12 -0.41 4.56
CA LYS A 84 15.34 0.73 4.07
C LYS A 84 14.04 0.35 3.35
N ILE A 85 14.06 -0.71 2.53
CA ILE A 85 12.87 -1.17 1.79
C ILE A 85 11.89 -1.84 2.75
N ALA A 86 12.39 -2.55 3.76
CA ALA A 86 11.56 -3.13 4.80
C ALA A 86 10.87 -2.05 5.66
N GLU A 87 11.57 -0.96 5.98
CA GLU A 87 11.01 0.21 6.67
C GLU A 87 9.93 0.90 5.82
N LEU A 88 10.23 1.21 4.56
CA LEU A 88 9.27 1.82 3.63
C LEU A 88 8.00 0.98 3.47
N ARG A 89 8.13 -0.35 3.39
CA ARG A 89 6.96 -1.24 3.30
C ARG A 89 6.11 -1.26 4.56
N LYS A 90 6.73 -1.27 5.74
CA LYS A 90 6.00 -1.16 7.01
C LYS A 90 5.26 0.16 7.12
N GLU A 91 5.89 1.23 6.64
CA GLU A 91 5.27 2.55 6.60
C GLU A 91 4.09 2.60 5.62
N LEU A 92 4.24 2.03 4.42
CA LEU A 92 3.17 1.89 3.44
C LEU A 92 1.99 1.09 4.01
N GLU A 93 2.23 -0.07 4.62
CA GLU A 93 1.19 -0.90 5.24
C GLU A 93 0.45 -0.15 6.37
N LYS A 94 1.18 0.64 7.17
CA LYS A 94 0.59 1.49 8.21
C LYS A 94 -0.33 2.56 7.62
N TYR A 95 0.11 3.27 6.58
CA TYR A 95 -0.71 4.30 5.93
C TYR A 95 -1.93 3.70 5.21
N ASP A 96 -1.79 2.54 4.58
CA ASP A 96 -2.91 1.82 3.97
C ASP A 96 -3.95 1.41 5.01
N GLY A 97 -3.50 0.95 6.18
CA GLY A 97 -4.39 0.65 7.31
C GLY A 97 -5.13 1.87 7.84
N ILE A 98 -4.47 3.04 7.89
CA ILE A 98 -5.10 4.31 8.29
C ILE A 98 -6.16 4.74 7.27
N LYS A 99 -5.82 4.68 5.98
CA LYS A 99 -6.73 5.03 4.89
C LYS A 99 -7.99 4.17 4.91
N LYS A 100 -7.87 2.84 5.05
CA LYS A 100 -9.03 1.94 5.15
C LYS A 100 -9.96 2.32 6.32
N LYS A 101 -9.39 2.59 7.50
CA LYS A 101 -10.18 3.03 8.66
C LYS A 101 -10.92 4.35 8.39
N GLN A 102 -10.28 5.28 7.69
CA GLN A 102 -10.92 6.55 7.32
C GLN A 102 -12.03 6.35 6.26
N GLU A 103 -11.84 5.46 5.29
CA GLU A 103 -12.85 5.08 4.30
C GLU A 103 -14.07 4.43 4.97
N ASP A 104 -13.86 3.51 5.92
CA ASP A 104 -14.94 2.90 6.71
C ASP A 104 -15.73 3.97 7.48
N GLN A 105 -15.04 4.92 8.11
CA GLN A 105 -15.69 6.03 8.83
C GLN A 105 -16.50 6.93 7.89
N ARG A 106 -15.96 7.25 6.70
CA ARG A 106 -16.68 8.01 5.67
C ARG A 106 -17.97 7.29 5.26
N ASP A 107 -17.90 5.97 5.04
CA ASP A 107 -19.06 5.20 4.61
C ASP A 107 -20.14 5.11 5.69
N ILE A 108 -19.75 5.02 6.96
CA ILE A 108 -20.69 5.12 8.09
C ILE A 108 -21.37 6.50 8.12
N LEU A 109 -20.60 7.58 7.97
CA LEU A 109 -21.16 8.93 7.94
C LEU A 109 -22.13 9.12 6.78
N LYS A 110 -21.78 8.62 5.59
CA LYS A 110 -22.64 8.67 4.41
C LYS A 110 -23.95 7.91 4.62
N LYS A 111 -23.90 6.68 5.15
CA LYS A 111 -25.10 5.91 5.51
C LYS A 111 -25.96 6.60 6.55
N ARG A 112 -25.36 7.31 7.50
CA ARG A 112 -26.11 8.07 8.52
C ARG A 112 -26.86 9.25 7.90
N ILE A 113 -26.24 9.98 6.97
CA ILE A 113 -26.90 11.05 6.21
C ILE A 113 -28.06 10.47 5.38
N GLU A 114 -27.81 9.40 4.63
CA GLU A 114 -28.86 8.73 3.83
C GLU A 114 -30.02 8.22 4.70
N GLY A 115 -29.72 7.68 5.89
CA GLY A 115 -30.73 7.26 6.86
C GLY A 115 -31.57 8.42 7.38
N LEU A 116 -30.94 9.54 7.74
CA LEU A 116 -31.60 10.77 8.16
C LEU A 116 -32.47 11.38 7.05
N ASP A 117 -31.99 11.39 5.80
CA ASP A 117 -32.75 11.89 4.66
C ASP A 117 -33.97 10.98 4.36
N ARG A 118 -33.80 9.66 4.54
CA ARG A 118 -34.88 8.69 4.37
C ARG A 118 -35.97 8.82 5.42
N THR A 119 -35.61 9.00 6.69
CA THR A 119 -36.61 9.15 7.77
C THR A 119 -37.45 10.40 7.56
N ILE A 120 -36.85 11.52 7.15
CA ILE A 120 -37.61 12.71 6.77
C ILE A 120 -38.51 12.46 5.57
N GLY A 121 -38.01 11.80 4.53
CA GLY A 121 -38.81 11.47 3.36
C GLY A 121 -40.02 10.60 3.69
N GLU A 122 -39.88 9.63 4.60
CA GLU A 122 -40.96 8.75 5.06
C GLU A 122 -41.96 9.49 5.97
N ILE A 123 -41.48 10.34 6.89
CA ILE A 123 -42.33 11.19 7.74
C ILE A 123 -43.14 12.15 6.88
N GLY A 124 -42.51 12.84 5.92
CA GLY A 124 -43.19 13.75 4.99
C GLY A 124 -44.26 13.05 4.15
N LYS A 125 -43.98 11.83 3.67
CA LYS A 125 -44.97 11.01 2.94
C LYS A 125 -46.14 10.58 3.83
N GLY A 126 -45.87 10.16 5.06
CA GLY A 126 -46.90 9.72 6.01
C GLY A 126 -47.85 10.84 6.45
N VAL A 127 -47.35 12.07 6.56
CA VAL A 127 -48.16 13.25 6.89
C VAL A 127 -48.99 13.72 5.70
N MET A 128 -48.43 13.72 4.49
CA MET A 128 -49.12 14.20 3.28
C MET A 128 -50.12 13.19 2.69
N ASN A 129 -49.90 11.89 2.88
CA ASN A 129 -50.77 10.81 2.40
C ASN A 129 -51.10 9.83 3.53
N PRO A 130 -52.08 10.13 4.41
CA PRO A 130 -52.55 9.17 5.39
C PRO A 130 -53.23 7.99 4.68
N SER A 131 -52.72 6.77 4.91
CA SER A 131 -53.37 5.55 4.41
C SER A 131 -54.75 5.39 5.04
N LYS A 132 -55.73 4.89 4.26
CA LYS A 132 -57.13 4.73 4.70
C LYS A 132 -57.31 3.81 5.93
N GLU A 133 -56.29 3.03 6.30
CA GLU A 133 -56.29 2.12 7.46
C GLU A 133 -55.71 2.73 8.75
N SER A 134 -54.99 3.85 8.66
CA SER A 134 -54.45 4.57 9.81
C SER A 134 -55.25 5.85 9.95
N GLY A 135 -55.99 6.01 11.06
CA GLY A 135 -56.93 7.11 11.27
C GLY A 135 -56.37 8.49 10.88
N SER A 136 -57.24 9.37 10.39
CA SER A 136 -56.87 10.68 9.87
C SER A 136 -55.92 11.40 10.83
N VAL A 137 -54.68 11.64 10.39
CA VAL A 137 -53.73 12.46 11.13
C VAL A 137 -54.31 13.86 11.19
N VAL A 138 -54.79 14.27 12.36
CA VAL A 138 -55.26 15.64 12.57
C VAL A 138 -54.02 16.50 12.72
N ILE A 139 -53.80 17.39 11.76
CA ILE A 139 -52.68 18.34 11.80
C ILE A 139 -53.00 19.38 12.87
N ASN A 140 -52.44 19.18 14.05
CA ASN A 140 -52.50 20.13 15.16
C ASN A 140 -51.27 21.05 15.14
N GLU A 141 -51.41 22.21 15.78
CA GLU A 141 -50.32 23.19 15.92
C GLU A 141 -49.10 22.59 16.66
N ASP A 142 -49.33 21.71 17.64
CA ASP A 142 -48.28 20.94 18.33
C ASP A 142 -47.51 19.98 17.40
N LEU A 143 -48.19 19.42 16.39
CA LEU A 143 -47.57 18.52 15.40
C LEU A 143 -46.69 19.32 14.43
N LEU A 144 -47.13 20.53 14.06
CA LEU A 144 -46.37 21.44 13.22
C LEU A 144 -45.12 21.97 13.93
N ASP A 145 -45.22 22.31 15.22
CA ASP A 145 -44.06 22.72 16.03
C ASP A 145 -43.07 21.55 16.22
N GLY A 146 -43.58 20.33 16.42
CA GLY A 146 -42.76 19.11 16.46
C GLY A 146 -42.03 18.84 15.14
N LEU A 147 -42.72 18.98 14.01
CA LEU A 147 -42.13 18.85 12.68
C LEU A 147 -41.08 19.94 12.42
N GLN A 148 -41.36 21.19 12.80
CA GLN A 148 -40.42 22.30 12.65
C GLN A 148 -39.13 22.04 13.44
N LYS A 149 -39.24 21.57 14.69
CA LYS A 149 -38.07 21.17 15.51
C LYS A 149 -37.28 20.03 14.88
N LEU A 150 -37.97 19.05 14.28
CA LEU A 150 -37.34 17.92 13.60
C LEU A 150 -36.58 18.36 12.34
N PHE A 151 -37.15 19.26 11.53
CA PHE A 151 -36.47 19.81 10.36
C PHE A 151 -35.23 20.62 10.75
N ILE A 152 -35.34 21.49 11.76
CA ILE A 152 -34.19 22.26 12.28
C ILE A 152 -33.09 21.32 12.80
N PHE A 153 -33.47 20.25 13.51
CA PHE A 153 -32.55 19.23 13.99
C PHE A 153 -31.85 18.48 12.84
N HIS A 154 -32.59 18.11 11.79
CA HIS A 154 -31.99 17.46 10.63
C HIS A 154 -31.09 18.38 9.84
N GLU A 155 -31.48 19.65 9.62
CA GLU A 155 -30.63 20.62 8.93
C GLU A 155 -29.29 20.77 9.66
N THR A 156 -29.34 21.01 10.97
CA THR A 156 -28.14 21.15 11.80
C THR A 156 -27.30 19.86 11.86
N GLU A 157 -27.93 18.69 12.04
CA GLU A 157 -27.20 17.43 12.09
C GLU A 157 -26.62 17.05 10.71
N SER A 158 -27.37 17.25 9.62
CA SER A 158 -26.94 17.00 8.23
C SER A 158 -25.78 17.90 7.84
N GLU A 159 -25.81 19.19 8.19
CA GLU A 159 -24.68 20.11 7.99
C GLU A 159 -23.44 19.67 8.77
N SER A 160 -23.60 19.29 10.04
CA SER A 160 -22.49 18.83 10.88
C SER A 160 -21.86 17.52 10.35
N LEU A 161 -22.67 16.60 9.83
CA LEU A 161 -22.21 15.33 9.26
C LEU A 161 -21.54 15.56 7.90
N LYS A 162 -22.08 16.44 7.06
CA LYS A 162 -21.46 16.84 5.78
C LYS A 162 -20.12 17.53 5.99
N MET A 163 -19.99 18.37 7.02
CA MET A 163 -18.71 19.01 7.37
C MET A 163 -17.66 17.96 7.77
N LYS A 164 -18.02 17.04 8.67
CA LYS A 164 -17.13 15.92 9.07
C LYS A 164 -16.76 15.02 7.88
N LEU A 165 -17.68 14.80 6.95
CA LEU A 165 -17.43 14.01 5.74
C LEU A 165 -16.39 14.71 4.84
N ARG A 166 -16.50 16.02 4.61
CA ARG A 166 -15.50 16.79 3.85
C ARG A 166 -14.12 16.77 4.49
N GLU A 167 -14.05 16.91 5.82
CA GLU A 167 -12.79 16.81 6.55
C GLU A 167 -12.15 15.43 6.37
N LYS A 168 -12.93 14.36 6.50
CA LYS A 168 -12.45 12.99 6.29
C LYS A 168 -12.02 12.73 4.84
N GLU A 169 -12.73 13.26 3.85
CA GLU A 169 -12.30 13.18 2.44
C GLU A 169 -10.97 13.89 2.20
N GLN A 170 -10.75 15.06 2.80
CA GLN A 170 -9.46 15.75 2.72
C GLN A 170 -8.34 14.97 3.41
N GLU A 171 -8.59 14.33 4.56
CA GLU A 171 -7.60 13.47 5.22
C GLU A 171 -7.25 12.23 4.38
N ILE A 172 -8.24 11.63 3.73
CA ILE A 172 -8.04 10.49 2.81
C ILE A 172 -7.18 10.93 1.63
N GLU A 173 -7.44 12.10 1.05
CA GLU A 173 -6.68 12.59 -0.10
C GLU A 173 -5.23 12.89 0.27
N LYS A 174 -4.98 13.55 1.40
CA LYS A 174 -3.62 13.73 1.93
C LYS A 174 -2.91 12.40 2.16
N SER A 175 -3.63 11.41 2.71
CA SER A 175 -3.06 10.07 2.94
C SER A 175 -2.73 9.35 1.64
N LYS A 176 -3.56 9.50 0.60
CA LYS A 176 -3.27 8.96 -0.74
C LYS A 176 -2.04 9.62 -1.36
N GLU A 177 -1.90 10.94 -1.23
CA GLU A 177 -0.72 11.65 -1.74
C GLU A 177 0.57 11.15 -1.08
N VAL A 178 0.53 10.89 0.24
CA VAL A 178 1.67 10.31 0.98
C VAL A 178 1.97 8.89 0.50
N ILE A 179 0.93 8.05 0.31
CA ILE A 179 1.10 6.69 -0.21
C ILE A 179 1.71 6.71 -1.62
N ASN A 180 1.24 7.58 -2.51
CA ASN A 180 1.77 7.68 -3.87
C ASN A 180 3.25 8.14 -3.86
N LYS A 181 3.60 9.11 -3.01
CA LYS A 181 5.01 9.52 -2.85
C LYS A 181 5.88 8.37 -2.35
N LEU A 182 5.39 7.58 -1.39
CA LEU A 182 6.10 6.41 -0.86
C LEU A 182 6.16 5.23 -1.84
N SER A 183 5.25 5.15 -2.82
CA SER A 183 5.29 4.12 -3.86
C SER A 183 6.20 4.47 -5.04
N ASP A 184 6.42 5.77 -5.27
CA ASP A 184 7.25 6.28 -6.37
C ASP A 184 8.75 6.38 -5.98
N GLU A 185 9.08 6.26 -4.68
CA GLU A 185 10.45 6.15 -4.14
C GLU A 185 10.97 4.70 -4.06
#